data_AF-A0A449A4D4-F1
#
_entry.id   AF-A0A449A4D4-F1
#
_cell.length_a   1.000
_cell.length_b   1.000
_cell.length_c   1.000
_cell.angle_alpha   90.00
_cell.angle_beta   90.00
_cell.angle_gamma   90.00
#
_symmetry.space_group_name_H-M   'P 1'
#
loop_
_entity.id
_entity.type
_entity.pdbx_description
1 polymer ?
#
loop_
_entity_poly.entity_id
_entity_poly.type
_entity_poly.pdbx_seq_one_letter_code
_entity_poly.pdbx_strand_id
1 'polypeptide(L)'
;MLDYVFVNYGLNGSYLVHKEAFIQAINIVFKKNKKILLDSEIEILFNNENSNVIINASYLILSESENFSQITNFLLNSIKEVVKFLIGVEPDNICLRYNGTKKNNLNYKKR
;
A
#
# COMPACT_ATOMS: atom_id res chain seq x y z
N MET A 1 2.07 -20.75 -2.80
CA MET A 1 0.96 -19.88 -3.22
C MET A 1 1.32 -19.29 -4.56
N LEU A 2 0.34 -19.04 -5.43
CA LEU A 2 0.58 -18.36 -6.70
C LEU A 2 0.91 -16.89 -6.45
N ASP A 3 1.82 -16.31 -7.24
CA ASP A 3 2.33 -14.94 -7.07
C ASP A 3 1.67 -13.92 -8.02
N TYR A 4 0.40 -14.12 -8.39
CA TYR A 4 -0.31 -13.24 -9.33
C TYR A 4 -1.83 -13.22 -9.13
N VAL A 5 -2.48 -12.18 -9.68
CA VAL A 5 -3.93 -12.09 -9.90
C VAL A 5 -4.25 -12.41 -11.36
N PHE A 6 -5.32 -13.19 -11.58
CA PHE A 6 -5.92 -13.41 -12.89
C PHE A 6 -6.97 -12.34 -13.17
N VAL A 7 -6.76 -11.55 -14.21
CA VAL A 7 -7.69 -10.47 -14.61
C VAL A 7 -8.39 -10.85 -15.90
N ASN A 8 -9.71 -10.92 -15.84
CA ASN A 8 -10.56 -11.10 -17.02
C ASN A 8 -10.73 -9.77 -17.75
N TYR A 9 -10.30 -9.71 -19.01
CA TYR A 9 -10.43 -8.55 -19.86
C TYR A 9 -11.35 -8.86 -21.04
N GLY A 10 -12.61 -8.42 -20.92
CA GLY A 10 -13.63 -8.65 -21.93
C GLY A 10 -14.02 -10.12 -22.09
N LEU A 11 -14.52 -10.49 -23.28
CA LEU A 11 -15.19 -11.78 -23.48
C LEU A 11 -14.23 -12.97 -23.67
N ASN A 12 -12.95 -12.76 -24.02
CA ASN A 12 -12.01 -13.86 -24.32
C ASN A 12 -10.54 -13.57 -23.95
N GLY A 13 -10.25 -12.46 -23.27
CA GLY A 13 -8.88 -12.07 -22.92
C GLY A 13 -8.64 -12.23 -21.43
N SER A 14 -7.48 -12.75 -21.04
CA SER A 14 -7.02 -12.68 -19.66
C SER A 14 -5.56 -12.27 -19.62
N TYR A 15 -5.18 -11.61 -18.54
CA TYR A 15 -3.79 -11.30 -18.24
C TYR A 15 -3.51 -11.54 -16.77
N LEU A 16 -2.22 -11.70 -16.46
CA LEU A 16 -1.75 -11.92 -15.10
C LEU A 16 -1.09 -10.64 -14.58
N VAL A 17 -1.42 -10.27 -13.35
CA VAL A 17 -0.73 -9.20 -12.63
C VAL A 17 0.06 -9.81 -11.50
N HIS A 18 1.38 -9.80 -11.64
CA HIS A 18 2.29 -10.36 -10.64
C HIS A 18 2.37 -9.50 -9.38
N LYS A 19 2.66 -10.15 -8.25
CA LYS A 19 2.84 -9.54 -6.92
C LYS A 19 3.75 -8.32 -6.96
N GLU A 20 4.84 -8.38 -7.72
CA GLU A 20 5.83 -7.32 -7.87
C GLU A 20 5.21 -6.04 -8.45
N ALA A 21 4.25 -6.15 -9.36
CA ALA A 21 3.59 -4.99 -9.96
C ALA A 21 2.81 -4.19 -8.90
N PHE A 22 2.11 -4.88 -8.00
CA PHE A 22 1.42 -4.24 -6.87
C PHE A 22 2.42 -3.58 -5.92
N ILE A 23 3.48 -4.29 -5.53
CA ILE A 23 4.52 -3.78 -4.63
C ILE A 23 5.16 -2.52 -5.23
N GLN A 24 5.53 -2.55 -6.50
CA GLN A 24 6.14 -1.40 -7.18
C GLN A 24 5.18 -0.21 -7.23
N ALA A 25 3.93 -0.43 -7.63
CA ALA A 25 2.96 0.63 -7.78
C ALA A 25 2.58 1.27 -6.43
N ILE A 26 2.43 0.47 -5.37
CA ILE A 26 2.18 0.97 -4.01
C ILE A 26 3.41 1.69 -3.47
N ASN A 27 4.62 1.18 -3.70
CA ASN A 27 5.86 1.88 -3.33
C ASN A 27 5.94 3.28 -3.96
N ILE A 28 5.44 3.45 -5.19
CA ILE A 28 5.38 4.78 -5.84
C ILE A 28 4.42 5.71 -5.09
N VAL A 29 3.29 5.22 -4.56
CA VAL A 29 2.38 6.02 -3.71
C VAL A 29 3.12 6.55 -2.48
N PHE A 30 3.83 5.68 -1.77
CA PHE A 30 4.63 6.07 -0.60
C PHE A 30 5.74 7.06 -0.96
N LYS A 31 6.49 6.81 -2.05
CA LYS A 31 7.58 7.69 -2.50
C LYS A 31 7.11 9.07 -2.95
N LYS A 32 5.91 9.20 -3.52
CA LYS A 32 5.34 10.48 -3.94
C LYS A 32 4.92 11.37 -2.76
N ASN A 33 4.56 10.77 -1.63
CA ASN A 33 4.14 11.53 -0.46
C ASN A 33 5.33 11.80 0.48
N LYS A 34 5.86 13.02 0.41
CA LYS A 34 7.01 13.48 1.22
C LYS A 34 6.74 13.56 2.73
N LYS A 35 5.50 13.37 3.17
CA LYS A 35 5.09 13.49 4.58
C LYS A 35 5.08 12.16 5.31
N ILE A 36 5.33 11.06 4.61
CA ILE A 36 5.28 9.71 5.15
C ILE A 36 6.54 8.94 4.78
N LEU A 37 6.78 7.87 5.52
CA LEU A 37 7.82 6.90 5.25
C LEU A 37 7.22 5.50 5.40
N LEU A 38 7.46 4.64 4.41
CA LEU A 38 7.16 3.21 4.54
C LEU A 38 8.14 2.60 5.56
N ASP A 39 7.60 1.93 6.57
CA ASP A 39 8.37 1.44 7.72
C ASP A 39 8.76 -0.05 7.59
N SER A 40 8.01 -0.81 6.80
CA SER A 40 8.25 -2.23 6.55
C SER A 40 8.01 -2.57 5.08
N GLU A 41 8.41 -3.77 4.66
CA GLU A 41 7.99 -4.29 3.36
C GLU A 41 6.45 -4.35 3.26
N ILE A 42 5.94 -4.11 2.06
CA ILE A 42 4.52 -4.24 1.75
C ILE A 42 4.23 -5.72 1.55
N GLU A 43 3.32 -6.24 2.35
CA GLU A 43 2.83 -7.59 2.17
C GLU A 43 1.61 -7.57 1.25
N ILE A 44 1.68 -8.38 0.19
CA ILE A 44 0.58 -8.64 -0.72
C ILE A 44 0.20 -10.11 -0.58
N LEU A 45 -1.07 -10.33 -0.27
CA LEU A 45 -1.71 -11.63 -0.25
C LEU A 45 -2.79 -11.65 -1.34
N PHE A 46 -2.98 -12.80 -1.96
CA PHE A 46 -4.08 -13.01 -2.90
C PHE A 46 -5.20 -13.76 -2.20
N ASN A 47 -6.44 -13.47 -2.58
CA ASN A 47 -7.58 -14.26 -2.12
C ASN A 47 -7.49 -15.71 -2.67
N ASN A 48 -8.34 -16.60 -2.17
CA ASN A 48 -8.29 -18.03 -2.51
C ASN A 48 -8.47 -18.32 -4.01
N GLU A 49 -9.07 -17.40 -4.76
CA GLU A 49 -9.34 -17.53 -6.19
C GLU A 49 -8.27 -16.85 -7.07
N ASN A 50 -7.28 -16.19 -6.46
CA ASN A 50 -6.30 -15.37 -7.16
C ASN A 50 -6.97 -14.30 -8.08
N SER A 51 -8.11 -13.76 -7.66
CA SER A 51 -8.90 -12.77 -8.41
C SER A 51 -8.78 -11.36 -7.83
N ASN A 52 -8.28 -11.24 -6.59
CA ASN A 52 -8.12 -9.96 -5.90
C ASN A 52 -6.96 -10.00 -4.89
N VAL A 53 -6.65 -8.84 -4.29
CA VAL A 53 -5.53 -8.62 -3.38
C VAL A 53 -5.97 -8.12 -2.00
N ILE A 54 -5.24 -8.58 -0.99
CA ILE A 54 -5.21 -8.03 0.36
C ILE A 54 -3.83 -7.40 0.58
N ILE A 55 -3.81 -6.16 1.06
CA ILE A 55 -2.59 -5.37 1.19
C ILE A 55 -2.37 -5.05 2.66
N ASN A 56 -1.19 -5.39 3.19
CA ASN A 56 -0.73 -4.93 4.50
C ASN A 56 0.51 -4.06 4.34
N ALA A 57 0.48 -2.86 4.91
CA ALA A 57 1.62 -1.95 4.92
C ALA A 57 1.72 -1.20 6.25
N SER A 58 2.95 -0.92 6.67
CA SER A 58 3.21 -0.10 7.86
C SER A 58 3.91 1.20 7.49
N TYR A 59 3.56 2.30 8.15
CA TYR A 59 4.11 3.62 7.82
C TYR A 59 4.26 4.53 9.03
N LEU A 60 5.16 5.48 8.87
CA LEU A 60 5.42 6.58 9.79
C LEU A 60 4.99 7.90 9.15
N ILE A 61 4.55 8.84 9.96
CA ILE A 61 4.35 10.24 9.54
C ILE A 61 5.60 11.04 9.94
N LEU A 62 6.12 11.86 9.03
CA LEU A 62 7.41 12.55 9.22
C LEU A 62 7.31 13.84 10.02
N SER A 63 6.11 14.39 10.25
CA SER A 63 5.90 15.58 11.07
C SER A 63 4.65 15.45 11.94
N GLU A 64 4.73 15.93 13.19
CA GLU A 64 3.61 15.96 14.13
C GLU A 64 2.54 16.99 13.77
N SER A 65 2.88 17.98 12.92
CA SER A 65 1.94 19.01 12.46
C SER A 65 0.95 18.48 11.41
N GLU A 66 1.17 17.27 10.91
CA GLU A 66 0.34 16.71 9.86
C GLU A 66 -0.94 16.09 10.41
N ASN A 67 -2.03 16.27 9.67
CA ASN A 67 -3.30 15.67 10.04
C ASN A 67 -3.30 14.16 9.69
N PHE A 68 -3.26 13.32 10.72
CA PHE A 68 -3.26 11.86 10.59
C PHE A 68 -4.39 11.34 9.69
N SER A 69 -5.62 11.81 9.91
CA SER A 69 -6.79 11.36 9.15
C SER A 69 -6.66 11.70 7.67
N GLN A 70 -6.22 12.93 7.35
CA GLN A 70 -6.00 13.35 5.96
C GLN A 70 -4.92 12.52 5.27
N ILE A 71 -3.78 12.28 5.93
CA ILE A 71 -2.70 11.45 5.37
C ILE A 71 -3.17 10.02 5.13
N THR A 72 -3.85 9.44 6.12
CA THR A 72 -4.30 8.04 6.06
C THR A 72 -5.35 7.85 4.97
N ASN A 73 -6.31 8.77 4.86
CA ASN A 73 -7.31 8.74 3.79
C ASN A 73 -6.67 8.93 2.41
N PHE A 74 -5.69 9.83 2.29
CA PHE A 74 -4.94 10.02 1.05
C PHE A 74 -4.23 8.71 0.62
N LEU A 75 -3.52 8.06 1.56
CA LEU A 75 -2.84 6.79 1.30
C LEU A 75 -3.81 5.70 0.87
N LEU A 76 -4.89 5.52 1.63
CA LEU A 76 -5.90 4.51 1.36
C LEU A 76 -6.51 4.69 -0.03
N ASN A 77 -6.92 5.91 -0.38
CA ASN A 77 -7.49 6.21 -1.69
C ASN A 77 -6.47 6.02 -2.82
N SER A 78 -5.23 6.47 -2.63
CA SER A 78 -4.18 6.31 -3.64
C SER A 78 -3.82 4.84 -3.89
N ILE A 79 -3.79 4.02 -2.84
CA ILE A 79 -3.56 2.57 -2.98
C ILE A 79 -4.73 1.91 -3.69
N LYS A 80 -5.98 2.25 -3.32
CA LYS A 80 -7.19 1.76 -4.01
C LYS A 80 -7.16 2.07 -5.49
N GLU A 81 -6.86 3.31 -5.86
CA GLU A 81 -6.79 3.74 -7.26
C GLU A 81 -5.74 2.96 -8.05
N VAL A 82 -4.56 2.77 -7.48
CA VAL A 82 -3.48 2.01 -8.11
C VAL A 82 -3.85 0.55 -8.31
N VAL A 83 -4.46 -0.11 -7.32
CA VAL A 83 -4.94 -1.49 -7.47
C VAL A 83 -6.02 -1.57 -8.54
N LYS A 84 -7.02 -0.67 -8.48
CA LYS A 84 -8.10 -0.62 -9.46
C LYS A 84 -7.59 -0.39 -10.88
N PHE A 85 -6.52 0.37 -11.04
CA PHE A 85 -5.85 0.53 -12.33
C PHE A 85 -5.20 -0.77 -12.82
N LEU A 86 -4.60 -1.56 -11.92
CA LEU A 86 -3.92 -2.81 -12.27
C LEU A 86 -4.89 -3.95 -12.61
N ILE A 87 -6.01 -4.08 -11.89
CA ILE A 87 -6.91 -5.25 -12.00
C ILE A 87 -8.37 -4.90 -12.32
N GLY A 88 -8.70 -3.62 -12.51
CA GLY A 88 -10.05 -3.17 -12.87
C GLY A 88 -11.07 -3.13 -11.72
N VAL A 89 -10.70 -3.60 -10.53
CA VAL A 89 -11.58 -3.70 -9.34
C VAL A 89 -10.90 -3.15 -8.09
N GLU A 90 -11.68 -2.78 -7.07
CA GLU A 90 -11.10 -2.37 -5.78
C GLU A 90 -10.47 -3.57 -5.05
N PRO A 91 -9.40 -3.35 -4.27
CA PRO A 91 -8.80 -4.40 -3.43
C PRO A 91 -9.81 -4.94 -2.43
N ASP A 92 -9.75 -6.24 -2.14
CA ASP A 92 -10.61 -6.88 -1.13
C ASP A 92 -10.41 -6.24 0.26
N ASN A 93 -9.15 -5.97 0.62
CA ASN A 93 -8.83 -5.31 1.88
C ASN A 93 -7.50 -4.55 1.84
N ILE A 94 -7.43 -3.45 2.59
CA ILE A 94 -6.20 -2.69 2.83
C ILE A 94 -6.05 -2.48 4.35
N CYS A 95 -5.00 -3.05 4.93
CA CYS A 95 -4.58 -2.81 6.29
C CYS A 95 -3.38 -1.86 6.31
N LEU A 96 -3.60 -0.63 6.79
CA LEU A 96 -2.54 0.35 7.02
C LEU A 96 -2.24 0.45 8.50
N ARG A 97 -1.03 0.03 8.90
CA ARG A 97 -0.57 0.15 10.29
C ARG A 97 0.23 1.44 10.47
N TYR A 98 -0.29 2.33 11.30
CA TYR A 98 0.43 3.53 11.70
C TYR A 98 1.38 3.23 12.86
N ASN A 99 2.68 3.46 12.64
CA ASN A 99 3.74 3.16 13.62
C ASN A 99 4.22 4.40 14.39
N GLY A 100 3.56 5.54 14.24
CA GLY A 100 3.89 6.77 14.94
C GLY A 100 4.54 7.83 14.05
N THR A 101 5.06 8.88 14.70
CA THR A 101 5.80 9.94 14.02
C THR A 101 7.29 9.68 14.10
N LYS A 102 8.01 9.93 12.99
CA LYS A 102 9.47 9.95 13.00
C LYS A 102 9.92 11.24 13.67
N LYS A 103 9.83 11.33 15.01
CA LYS A 103 10.53 12.38 15.76
C LYS A 103 11.99 12.34 15.32
N ASN A 104 12.57 13.49 14.98
CA ASN A 104 14.02 13.63 14.91
C ASN A 104 14.59 12.97 16.17
N ASN A 105 15.37 11.90 16.00
CA ASN A 105 16.19 11.32 17.05
C ASN A 105 17.28 12.32 17.44
N LEU A 106 16.89 13.41 18.10
CA LEU A 106 17.79 14.32 18.78
C LEU A 106 17.46 14.23 20.27
N ASN A 107 18.28 13.41 20.92
CA ASN A 107 18.62 13.39 22.34
C ASN A 107 17.49 13.06 23.32
N TYR A 108 17.56 11.86 23.93
CA TYR A 108 17.63 11.71 25.39
C TYR A 108 18.29 10.37 25.75
N LYS A 109 19.61 10.23 25.50
CA LYS A 109 20.42 9.47 26.46
C LYS A 109 20.57 10.35 27.70
N LYS A 110 19.74 10.08 28.69
CA LYS A 110 19.82 10.65 30.04
C LYS A 110 21.08 10.14 30.73
N ARG A 111 21.82 11.10 31.30
CA ARG A 111 22.75 11.03 32.43
C ARG A 111 24.06 10.29 32.24
#